data_AF-A0A381T637-F1
#
_entry.id   AF-A0A381T637-F1
#
_cell.length_a   1.000
_cell.length_b   1.000
_cell.length_c   1.000
_cell.angle_alpha   90.00
_cell.angle_beta   90.00
_cell.angle_gamma   90.00
#
_symmetry.space_group_name_H-M   'P 1'
#
loop_
_entity.id
_entity.type
_entity.pdbx_description
1 polymer ?
#
loop_
_entity_poly.entity_id
_entity_poly.type
_entity_poly.pdbx_seq_one_letter_code
_entity_poly.pdbx_strand_id
1 'polypeptide(L)'
;MIVDMGREYENNLSVYFISVDWLDEKNKVRSFLKNQGVDWQSFIKNENDQKFINGISQEWTGAVPFTILYGKSSGKVVDFWEGEQPETRFRSAIIKAINS
;
A
#
# COMPACT_ATOMS: atom_id res chain seq x y z
N MET A 1 9.21 -9.01 -1.85
CA MET A 1 8.47 -9.19 -0.58
C MET A 1 6.99 -8.88 -0.72
N ILE A 2 6.54 -7.61 -0.73
CA ILE A 2 5.09 -7.28 -0.75
C ILE A 2 4.43 -7.79 -2.04
N VAL A 3 5.14 -7.70 -3.17
CA VAL A 3 4.69 -8.24 -4.46
C VAL A 3 4.42 -9.74 -4.37
N ASP A 4 5.33 -10.49 -3.77
CA ASP A 4 5.21 -11.94 -3.60
C ASP A 4 4.02 -12.28 -2.70
N MET A 5 3.83 -11.55 -1.60
CA MET A 5 2.67 -11.74 -0.70
C MET A 5 1.34 -11.38 -1.38
N GLY A 6 1.32 -10.34 -2.22
CA GLY A 6 0.13 -9.98 -2.99
C GLY A 6 -0.33 -11.10 -3.91
N ARG A 7 0.63 -11.84 -4.49
CA ARG A 7 0.36 -13.06 -5.29
C ARG A 7 -0.02 -14.25 -4.42
N GLU A 8 0.71 -14.48 -3.33
CA GLU A 8 0.44 -15.58 -2.38
C GLU A 8 -1.00 -15.54 -1.84
N TYR A 9 -1.52 -14.35 -1.55
CA TYR A 9 -2.86 -14.14 -1.00
C TYR A 9 -3.87 -13.57 -2.01
N GLU A 10 -3.65 -13.68 -3.32
CA GLU A 10 -4.45 -12.98 -4.36
C GLU A 10 -5.98 -13.20 -4.25
N ASN A 11 -6.42 -14.37 -3.77
CA ASN A 11 -7.84 -14.70 -3.57
C ASN A 11 -8.47 -14.04 -2.32
N ASN A 12 -7.65 -13.45 -1.46
CA ASN A 12 -8.06 -12.90 -0.16
C ASN A 12 -7.54 -11.48 0.10
N LEU A 13 -6.56 -11.01 -0.67
CA LEU A 13 -5.88 -9.74 -0.50
C LEU A 13 -5.77 -9.03 -1.85
N SER A 14 -6.20 -7.77 -1.89
CA SER A 14 -5.87 -6.86 -2.98
C SER A 14 -4.80 -5.89 -2.50
N VAL A 15 -3.72 -5.76 -3.27
CA VAL A 15 -2.62 -4.84 -2.96
C VAL A 15 -2.67 -3.68 -3.95
N TYR A 16 -2.62 -2.45 -3.46
CA TYR A 16 -2.50 -1.26 -4.29
C TYR A 16 -1.27 -0.47 -3.87
N PHE A 17 -0.40 -0.17 -4.84
CA PHE A 17 0.68 0.78 -4.64
C PHE A 17 0.21 2.17 -5.04
N ILE A 18 0.51 3.16 -4.20
CA ILE A 18 0.25 4.57 -4.50
C ILE A 18 1.61 5.27 -4.46
N SER A 19 2.11 5.69 -5.64
CA SER A 19 3.28 6.55 -5.70
C SER A 19 2.88 7.97 -5.28
N VAL A 20 3.71 8.56 -4.44
CA VAL A 20 3.60 9.96 -4.01
C VAL A 20 4.56 10.88 -4.78
N ASP A 21 5.23 10.34 -5.81
CA ASP A 21 6.09 11.11 -6.71
C ASP A 21 5.28 12.08 -7.57
N TRP A 22 5.99 12.99 -8.23
CA TRP A 22 5.39 13.96 -9.15
C TRP A 22 4.83 13.29 -10.41
N LEU A 23 3.77 13.86 -10.97
CA LEU A 23 3.08 13.30 -12.15
C LEU A 23 3.96 13.19 -13.39
N ASP A 24 4.94 14.06 -13.55
CA ASP A 24 5.91 14.00 -14.65
C ASP A 24 6.88 12.82 -14.52
N GLU A 25 7.01 12.22 -13.33
CA GLU A 25 7.79 11.00 -13.08
C GLU A 25 7.01 9.71 -13.36
N LYS A 26 5.75 9.80 -13.83
CA LYS A 26 4.88 8.64 -14.12
C LYS A 26 5.57 7.52 -14.92
N ASN A 27 6.39 7.87 -15.91
CA ASN A 27 7.11 6.87 -16.71
C ASN A 27 8.20 6.13 -15.91
N LYS A 28 8.89 6.82 -15.00
CA LYS A 28 9.87 6.22 -14.10
C LYS A 28 9.17 5.30 -13.10
N VAL A 29 8.09 5.77 -12.47
CA VAL A 29 7.26 4.99 -11.53
C VAL A 29 6.74 3.72 -12.20
N ARG A 30 6.18 3.83 -13.41
CA ARG A 30 5.69 2.66 -14.17
C ARG A 30 6.81 1.67 -14.46
N SER A 31 7.99 2.15 -14.82
CA SER A 31 9.14 1.29 -15.11
C SER A 31 9.65 0.59 -13.85
N PHE A 32 9.70 1.30 -12.72
CA PHE A 32 10.05 0.73 -11.42
C PHE A 32 9.08 -0.39 -11.02
N LEU A 33 7.77 -0.12 -11.04
CA LEU A 33 6.74 -1.11 -10.71
C LEU A 33 6.85 -2.36 -11.60
N LYS A 34 7.02 -2.18 -12.91
CA LYS A 34 7.20 -3.28 -13.85
C LYS A 34 8.46 -4.11 -13.54
N ASN A 35 9.57 -3.45 -13.20
CA ASN A 35 10.81 -4.14 -12.82
C ASN A 35 10.68 -4.90 -11.50
N GLN A 36 9.80 -4.47 -10.59
CA GLN A 36 9.45 -5.19 -9.37
C GLN A 36 8.43 -6.32 -9.59
N GLY A 37 7.95 -6.53 -10.83
CA GLY A 37 6.96 -7.57 -11.15
C GLY A 37 5.51 -7.19 -10.85
N VAL A 38 5.22 -5.90 -10.69
CA VAL A 38 3.85 -5.41 -10.50
C VAL A 38 3.16 -5.30 -11.86
N ASP A 39 2.12 -6.13 -12.04
CA ASP A 39 1.28 -6.20 -13.23
C ASP A 39 -0.21 -5.93 -12.94
N TRP A 40 -0.54 -5.55 -11.70
CA TRP A 40 -1.89 -5.15 -11.28
C TRP A 40 -2.02 -3.62 -11.11
N GLN A 41 -3.24 -3.18 -10.79
CA GLN A 41 -3.59 -1.77 -10.67
C GLN A 41 -2.76 -1.06 -9.57
N SER A 42 -2.21 0.10 -9.92
CA SER A 42 -1.48 0.99 -9.02
C SER A 42 -1.80 2.45 -9.39
N PHE A 43 -1.55 3.36 -8.45
CA PHE A 43 -1.94 4.76 -8.58
C PHE A 43 -0.72 5.68 -8.41
N ILE A 44 -0.84 6.89 -8.93
CA ILE A 44 0.06 8.01 -8.64
C ILE A 44 -0.79 9.16 -8.10
N LYS A 45 -0.36 9.76 -7.00
CA LYS A 45 -1.05 10.87 -6.36
C LYS A 45 -1.15 12.06 -7.32
N ASN A 46 -2.35 12.62 -7.46
CA ASN A 46 -2.62 13.86 -8.18
C ASN A 46 -3.43 14.82 -7.30
N GLU A 47 -2.94 15.04 -6.08
CA GLU A 47 -3.58 15.91 -5.10
C GLU A 47 -2.49 16.59 -4.23
N ASN A 48 -2.86 17.69 -3.59
CA ASN A 48 -2.08 18.34 -2.54
C ASN A 48 -1.75 17.35 -1.41
N ASP A 49 -0.51 17.41 -0.92
CA ASP A 49 0.05 16.45 0.04
C ASP A 49 -0.79 16.33 1.31
N GLN A 50 -1.10 17.45 1.97
CA GLN A 50 -1.82 17.41 3.25
C GLN A 50 -3.26 16.89 3.07
N LYS A 51 -3.93 17.27 1.98
CA LYS A 51 -5.26 16.75 1.67
C LYS A 51 -5.22 15.24 1.44
N PHE A 52 -4.26 14.77 0.66
CA PHE A 52 -4.06 13.35 0.39
C PHE A 52 -3.75 12.57 1.68
N ILE A 53 -2.78 13.04 2.48
CA ILE A 53 -2.40 12.43 3.75
C ILE A 53 -3.61 12.30 4.67
N ASN A 54 -4.32 13.41 4.91
CA ASN A 54 -5.50 13.43 5.77
C ASN A 54 -6.66 12.58 5.22
N GLY A 55 -6.74 12.44 3.89
CA GLY A 55 -7.73 11.59 3.23
C GLY A 55 -7.45 10.10 3.38
N ILE A 56 -6.19 9.69 3.54
CA ILE A 56 -5.79 8.31 3.80
C ILE A 56 -5.89 7.99 5.31
N SER A 57 -5.26 8.79 6.16
CA SER A 57 -5.30 8.64 7.61
C SER A 57 -4.87 9.93 8.31
N GLN A 58 -5.64 10.37 9.31
CA GLN A 58 -5.23 11.49 10.16
C GLN A 58 -4.07 11.15 11.11
N GLU A 59 -3.76 9.86 11.26
CA GLU A 59 -2.63 9.38 12.07
C GLU A 59 -1.34 9.26 11.25
N TRP A 60 -1.41 9.35 9.92
CA TRP A 60 -0.24 9.35 9.05
C TRP A 60 0.43 10.73 9.06
N THR A 61 1.71 10.78 9.41
CA THR A 61 2.51 12.02 9.49
C THR A 61 2.97 12.52 8.12
N GLY A 62 2.83 11.70 7.07
CA GLY A 62 3.41 11.95 5.75
C GLY A 62 4.72 11.20 5.51
N ALA A 63 5.23 10.44 6.48
CA ALA A 63 6.42 9.62 6.30
C ALA A 63 6.20 8.52 5.25
N VAL A 64 7.22 8.27 4.42
CA VAL A 64 7.19 7.28 3.32
C VAL A 64 8.32 6.25 3.56
N PRO A 65 8.07 4.94 3.40
CA PRO A 65 6.80 4.32 3.00
C PRO A 65 5.75 4.36 4.12
N PHE A 66 4.47 4.35 3.73
CA PHE A 66 3.33 4.17 4.62
C PHE A 66 2.52 2.96 4.16
N THR A 67 2.10 2.12 5.11
CA THR A 67 1.26 0.95 4.83
C THR A 67 0.02 0.99 5.71
N ILE A 68 -1.14 0.74 5.11
CA ILE A 68 -2.43 0.66 5.80
C ILE A 68 -3.18 -0.58 5.29
N LEU A 69 -3.78 -1.33 6.20
CA LEU A 69 -4.53 -2.54 5.90
C LEU A 69 -5.97 -2.39 6.35
N TYR A 70 -6.87 -2.83 5.47
CA TYR A 70 -8.31 -2.89 5.73
C TYR A 70 -8.76 -4.35 5.88
N GLY A 71 -9.68 -4.61 6.81
CA GLY A 71 -10.26 -5.93 7.01
C GLY A 71 -11.10 -6.35 5.80
N LYS A 72 -10.96 -7.61 5.37
CA LYS A 72 -11.59 -8.14 4.16
C LYS A 72 -13.12 -8.05 4.21
N SER A 73 -13.71 -8.35 5.36
CA SER A 73 -15.16 -8.37 5.57
C SER A 73 -15.65 -7.07 6.20
N SER A 74 -14.90 -6.53 7.16
CA SER A 74 -15.31 -5.31 7.87
C SER A 74 -15.13 -4.01 7.07
N GLY A 75 -14.17 -3.98 6.14
CA GLY A 75 -13.74 -2.75 5.45
C GLY A 75 -13.08 -1.71 6.37
N LYS A 76 -12.85 -2.04 7.65
CA LYS A 76 -12.25 -1.13 8.63
C LYS A 76 -10.74 -1.25 8.63
N VAL A 77 -10.04 -0.19 9.04
CA VAL A 77 -8.60 -0.23 9.27
C VAL A 77 -8.31 -1.25 10.38
N VAL A 78 -7.49 -2.25 10.07
CA VAL A 78 -7.05 -3.26 11.05
C VAL A 78 -5.64 -3.02 11.55
N ASP A 79 -4.84 -2.30 10.76
CA ASP A 79 -3.44 -2.03 11.04
C ASP A 79 -2.89 -0.94 10.11
N PHE A 80 -1.85 -0.23 10.55
CA PHE A 80 -1.07 0.68 9.73
C PHE A 80 0.30 0.95 10.38
N TRP A 81 1.26 1.41 9.60
CA TRP A 81 2.56 1.87 10.09
C TRP A 81 3.28 2.74 9.08
N GLU A 82 4.27 3.48 9.58
CA GLU A 82 5.24 4.23 8.81
C GLU A 82 6.58 3.50 8.77
N GLY A 83 7.32 3.72 7.69
CA GLY A 83 8.65 3.18 7.48
C GLY A 83 8.67 1.72 7.05
N GLU A 84 9.88 1.25 6.78
CA GLU A 84 10.14 -0.15 6.43
C GLU A 84 9.90 -1.07 7.62
N GLN A 85 9.41 -2.27 7.33
CA GLN A 85 9.11 -3.29 8.34
C GLN A 85 9.53 -4.68 7.83
N PRO A 86 9.87 -5.62 8.73
CA PRO A 86 10.22 -6.98 8.34
C PRO A 86 9.01 -7.75 7.78
N GLU A 87 9.28 -8.75 6.95
CA GLU A 87 8.28 -9.66 6.37
C GLU A 87 7.28 -10.23 7.40
N THR A 88 7.76 -10.58 8.60
CA THR A 88 6.92 -11.14 9.68
C THR A 88 5.83 -10.18 10.14
N ARG A 89 6.08 -8.86 10.09
CA ARG A 89 5.11 -7.82 10.42
C ARG A 89 3.98 -7.77 9.39
N PHE A 90 4.33 -7.83 8.11
CA PHE A 90 3.36 -7.83 7.01
C PHE A 90 2.48 -9.08 7.05
N ARG A 91 3.08 -10.28 7.20
CA ARG A 91 2.31 -11.53 7.26
C ARG A 91 1.30 -11.55 8.40
N SER A 92 1.73 -11.14 9.58
CA SER A 92 0.85 -11.04 10.76
C SER A 92 -0.32 -10.08 10.51
N ALA A 93 -0.05 -8.92 9.90
CA ALA A 93 -1.09 -7.93 9.58
C ALA A 93 -2.07 -8.44 8.51
N ILE A 94 -1.57 -9.10 7.47
CA ILE A 94 -2.39 -9.68 6.39
C ILE A 94 -3.32 -10.76 6.95
N ILE A 95 -2.83 -11.66 7.80
CA ILE A 95 -3.67 -12.70 8.42
C ILE A 95 -4.77 -12.06 9.27
N LYS A 96 -4.45 -11.00 10.03
CA LYS A 96 -5.45 -10.24 10.79
C LYS A 96 -6.50 -9.58 9.87
N ALA A 97 -6.07 -9.01 8.75
CA ALA A 97 -6.94 -8.37 7.77
C ALA A 97 -7.89 -9.35 7.09
N ILE A 98 -7.38 -10.52 6.67
CA ILE A 98 -8.18 -11.54 5.98
C ILE A 98 -9.27 -12.13 6.90
N ASN A 99 -8.98 -12.22 8.21
CA ASN A 99 -9.90 -12.77 9.21
C ASN A 99 -10.80 -11.71 9.88
N SER A 100 -10.79 -10.46 9.41
CA SER A 100 -11.64 -9.37 9.88
C SER A 100 -12.66 -8.94 8.85
#